data_AF-A0A6S7JCK2-F1
#
_entry.id   AF-A0A6S7JCK2-F1
#
_cell.length_a   1.000
_cell.length_b   1.000
_cell.length_c   1.000
_cell.angle_alpha   90.00
_cell.angle_beta   90.00
_cell.angle_gamma   90.00
#
_symmetry.space_group_name_H-M   'P 1'
#
loop_
_entity.id
_entity.type
_entity.pdbx_description
1 polymer ?
#
loop_
_entity_poly.entity_id
_entity_poly.type
_entity_poly.pdbx_seq_one_letter_code
_entity_poly.pdbx_strand_id
1 'polypeptide(L)'
;RILVDTSIFRIMVSEERVPADQASVSIKHIEDRIRNAVNAKKVRCTEYFKDYDRLRTGYITSAQFERCLDQLFSVQLSQPETQVLLSKYGNNPQQRGMVCYRDFCAAIDASESSSVATIINYLFCK
;
A
#
# COMPACT_ATOMS: atom_id res chain seq x y z
N ARG A 1 11.56 42.70 19.20
CA ARG A 1 10.28 43.09 18.54
C ARG A 1 10.52 43.10 17.04
N ILE A 2 9.51 42.71 16.27
CA ILE A 2 9.47 42.47 14.81
C ILE A 2 9.81 41.00 14.51
N LEU A 3 8.84 40.08 14.61
CA LEU A 3 7.73 39.76 13.69
C LEU A 3 8.20 39.02 12.43
N VAL A 4 7.98 37.69 12.49
CA VAL A 4 7.54 36.74 11.45
C VAL A 4 7.79 37.11 9.99
N ASP A 5 8.46 36.21 9.28
CA ASP A 5 8.08 35.95 7.90
C ASP A 5 7.91 34.45 7.67
N THR A 6 6.73 33.97 8.03
CA THR A 6 6.18 32.64 7.77
C THR A 6 5.76 32.46 6.29
N SER A 7 6.27 33.27 5.37
CA SER A 7 5.79 33.30 3.98
C SER A 7 6.52 32.37 3.02
N ILE A 8 7.63 31.74 3.41
CA ILE A 8 8.30 30.75 2.53
C ILE A 8 7.70 29.35 2.67
N PHE A 9 7.07 29.02 3.80
CA PHE A 9 6.37 27.75 3.96
C PHE A 9 4.98 27.72 3.30
N ARG A 10 4.56 28.85 2.69
CA ARG A 10 3.22 29.03 2.12
C ARG A 10 3.17 28.83 0.59
N ILE A 11 4.27 28.48 -0.07
CA ILE A 11 4.31 28.33 -1.54
C ILE A 11 4.91 26.97 -1.91
N MET A 12 4.16 25.88 -1.66
CA MET A 12 4.17 24.62 -2.43
C MET A 12 3.20 23.55 -1.86
N VAL A 13 1.95 23.93 -1.55
CA VAL A 13 0.85 22.95 -1.45
C VAL A 13 -0.42 23.62 -1.98
N SER A 14 -0.51 23.75 -3.30
CA SER A 14 -1.75 24.04 -4.02
C SER A 14 -1.76 23.20 -5.29
N GLU A 15 -2.87 22.48 -5.51
CA GLU A 15 -3.14 21.50 -6.57
C GLU A 15 -2.34 20.19 -6.42
N GLU A 16 -2.91 19.11 -5.87
CA GLU A 16 -4.12 18.48 -6.42
C GLU A 16 -5.24 18.39 -5.39
N ARG A 17 -6.31 19.17 -5.65
CA ARG A 17 -7.63 18.92 -5.08
C ARG A 17 -8.00 17.48 -5.39
N VAL A 18 -8.14 16.61 -4.39
CA VAL A 18 -8.75 15.30 -4.62
C VAL A 18 -10.27 15.52 -4.59
N PRO A 19 -10.97 15.44 -5.73
CA PRO A 19 -12.38 15.77 -5.81
C PRO A 19 -13.22 14.63 -5.21
N ALA A 20 -14.35 15.03 -4.63
CA ALA A 20 -15.37 14.18 -4.07
C ALA A 20 -16.10 13.37 -5.16
N ASP A 21 -15.64 12.16 -5.47
CA ASP A 21 -16.43 11.17 -6.23
C ASP A 21 -16.19 9.74 -5.70
N GLN A 22 -16.89 9.42 -4.60
CA GLN A 22 -16.95 8.09 -4.02
C GLN A 22 -18.00 7.25 -4.75
N ALA A 23 -17.58 6.40 -5.70
CA ALA A 23 -18.42 5.29 -6.17
C ALA A 23 -17.64 4.10 -6.78
N SER A 24 -16.34 4.22 -7.01
CA SER A 24 -15.50 3.08 -7.39
C SER A 24 -14.34 2.98 -6.42
N VAL A 25 -14.28 1.89 -5.65
CA VAL A 25 -13.10 1.54 -4.88
C VAL A 25 -11.97 1.33 -5.88
N SER A 26 -11.22 2.39 -6.14
CA SER A 26 -10.20 2.39 -7.18
C SER A 26 -9.03 1.55 -6.70
N ILE A 27 -8.80 0.41 -7.35
CA ILE A 27 -7.74 -0.54 -7.01
C ILE A 27 -6.40 0.16 -6.80
N LYS A 28 -6.10 1.13 -7.67
CA LYS A 28 -4.90 1.97 -7.60
C LYS A 28 -4.75 2.69 -6.26
N HIS A 29 -5.82 3.28 -5.75
CA HIS A 29 -5.79 4.01 -4.47
C HIS A 29 -5.50 3.07 -3.28
N ILE A 30 -6.02 1.83 -3.30
CA ILE A 30 -5.69 0.83 -2.27
C ILE A 30 -4.21 0.44 -2.37
N GLU A 31 -3.71 0.19 -3.59
CA GLU A 31 -2.30 -0.12 -3.83
C GLU A 31 -1.37 1.01 -3.40
N ASP A 32 -1.74 2.27 -3.69
CA ASP A 32 -0.98 3.46 -3.29
C ASP A 32 -0.91 3.59 -1.77
N ARG A 33 -2.02 3.37 -1.06
CA ARG A 33 -2.05 3.36 0.41
C ARG A 33 -1.14 2.29 0.99
N ILE A 34 -1.21 1.07 0.48
CA ILE A 34 -0.37 -0.03 0.97
C ILE A 34 1.10 0.27 0.65
N ARG A 35 1.41 0.74 -0.56
CA ARG A 35 2.77 1.11 -0.97
C ARG A 35 3.39 2.16 -0.07
N ASN A 36 2.63 3.20 0.27
CA ASN A 36 3.11 4.23 1.20
C ASN A 36 3.47 3.64 2.57
N ALA A 37 2.67 2.69 3.06
CA ALA A 37 2.94 2.01 4.33
C ALA A 37 4.15 1.05 4.24
N VAL A 38 4.31 0.34 3.11
CA VAL A 38 5.48 -0.51 2.81
C VAL A 38 6.76 0.33 2.79
N ASN A 39 6.74 1.45 2.08
CA ASN A 39 7.86 2.38 1.94
C ASN A 39 8.21 3.05 3.28
N ALA A 40 7.21 3.36 4.11
CA ALA A 40 7.43 3.90 5.44
C ALA A 40 8.23 2.93 6.33
N LYS A 41 7.96 1.62 6.21
CA LYS A 41 8.61 0.59 7.03
C LYS A 41 9.88 0.02 6.40
N LYS A 42 10.11 0.25 5.09
CA LYS A 42 11.26 -0.29 4.32
C LYS A 42 11.41 -1.82 4.45
N VAL A 43 10.28 -2.53 4.51
CA VAL A 43 10.23 -3.99 4.64
C VAL A 43 9.77 -4.61 3.33
N ARG A 44 10.40 -5.72 2.94
CA ARG A 44 9.98 -6.51 1.79
C ARG A 44 8.73 -7.32 2.15
N CYS A 45 7.60 -6.97 1.53
CA CYS A 45 6.34 -7.70 1.67
C CYS A 45 6.52 -9.22 1.43
N THR A 46 7.35 -9.56 0.44
CA THR A 46 7.59 -10.94 0.03
C THR A 46 8.18 -11.83 1.13
N GLU A 47 8.98 -11.28 2.05
CA GLU A 47 9.57 -12.08 3.13
C GLU A 47 8.53 -12.42 4.19
N TYR A 48 7.67 -11.46 4.53
CA TYR A 48 6.63 -11.69 5.53
C TYR A 48 5.58 -12.70 5.05
N PHE A 49 5.16 -12.61 3.79
CA PHE A 49 4.18 -13.55 3.24
C PHE A 49 4.73 -14.98 3.09
N LYS A 50 6.05 -15.16 2.96
CA LYS A 50 6.67 -16.48 2.89
C LYS A 50 6.50 -17.28 4.18
N ASP A 51 6.45 -16.63 5.34
CA ASP A 51 6.29 -17.32 6.63
C ASP A 51 4.91 -17.97 6.76
N TYR A 52 3.90 -17.40 6.11
CA TYR A 52 2.53 -17.95 6.09
C TYR A 52 2.36 -19.04 5.02
N ASP A 53 3.15 -19.01 3.94
CA ASP A 53 3.10 -19.96 2.83
C ASP A 53 4.15 -21.07 2.96
N ARG A 54 3.99 -21.93 3.99
CA ARG A 54 4.90 -23.06 4.26
C ARG A 54 5.03 -24.03 3.08
N LEU A 55 3.97 -24.17 2.30
CA LEU A 55 3.91 -25.04 1.13
C LEU A 55 4.49 -24.39 -0.14
N ARG A 56 4.96 -23.13 -0.05
CA ARG A 56 5.51 -22.34 -1.17
C ARG A 56 4.61 -22.33 -2.40
N THR A 57 3.30 -22.34 -2.16
CA THR A 57 2.28 -22.34 -3.20
C THR A 57 2.21 -20.99 -3.92
N GLY A 58 2.63 -19.91 -3.26
CA GLY A 58 2.50 -18.53 -3.75
C GLY A 58 1.15 -17.89 -3.40
N TYR A 59 0.30 -18.60 -2.65
CA TYR A 59 -1.06 -18.17 -2.32
C TYR A 59 -1.30 -18.16 -0.82
N ILE A 60 -2.10 -17.21 -0.37
CA ILE A 60 -2.56 -17.11 1.02
C ILE A 60 -4.07 -16.84 1.06
N THR A 61 -4.71 -17.18 2.17
CA THR A 61 -6.14 -16.89 2.35
C THR A 61 -6.38 -15.39 2.54
N SER A 62 -7.57 -14.90 2.18
CA SER A 62 -7.95 -13.49 2.38
C SER A 62 -7.78 -13.03 3.84
N ALA A 63 -8.17 -13.86 4.81
CA ALA A 63 -8.03 -13.55 6.23
C ALA A 63 -6.56 -13.45 6.68
N GLN A 64 -5.67 -14.30 6.13
CA GLN A 64 -4.24 -14.18 6.38
C GLN A 64 -3.69 -12.90 5.75
N PHE A 65 -4.12 -12.57 4.54
CA PHE A 65 -3.71 -11.34 3.85
C PHE A 65 -4.11 -10.08 4.64
N GLU A 66 -5.36 -9.99 5.09
CA GLU A 66 -5.85 -8.88 5.93
C GLU A 66 -5.03 -8.74 7.21
N ARG A 67 -4.81 -9.85 7.93
CA ARG A 67 -3.98 -9.84 9.16
C ARG A 67 -2.55 -9.42 8.89
N CYS A 68 -1.96 -9.86 7.78
CA CYS A 68 -0.61 -9.47 7.41
C CYS A 68 -0.51 -7.96 7.16
N LEU A 69 -1.49 -7.38 6.48
CA LEU A 69 -1.51 -5.94 6.20
C LEU A 69 -1.71 -5.11 7.48
N ASP A 70 -2.59 -5.55 8.38
CA ASP A 70 -2.80 -4.89 9.66
C ASP A 70 -1.56 -4.97 10.56
N GLN A 71 -0.97 -6.16 10.71
CA GLN A 71 0.21 -6.36 11.54
C GLN A 71 1.46 -5.67 10.97
N LEU A 72 1.73 -5.89 9.68
CA LEU A 72 2.99 -5.45 9.09
C LEU A 72 2.93 -3.99 8.68
N PHE A 73 1.82 -3.49 8.17
CA PHE A 73 1.72 -2.13 7.61
C PHE A 73 0.78 -1.22 8.39
N SER A 74 0.07 -1.73 9.38
CA SER A 74 -0.97 -0.97 10.10
C SER A 74 -2.04 -0.44 9.14
N VAL A 75 -2.29 -1.20 8.07
CA VAL A 75 -3.30 -0.91 7.06
C VAL A 75 -4.48 -1.83 7.28
N GLN A 76 -5.60 -1.25 7.69
CA GLN A 76 -6.86 -1.97 7.77
C GLN A 76 -7.60 -1.86 6.44
N LEU A 77 -7.81 -3.02 5.82
CA LEU A 77 -8.66 -3.15 4.66
C LEU A 77 -10.09 -3.44 5.08
N SER A 78 -11.03 -2.76 4.43
CA SER A 78 -12.45 -3.10 4.53
C SER A 78 -12.73 -4.32 3.66
N GLN A 79 -13.72 -5.14 4.04
CA GLN A 79 -14.19 -6.27 3.22
C GLN A 79 -14.35 -5.95 1.71
N PRO A 80 -14.98 -4.84 1.28
CA PRO A 80 -15.08 -4.51 -0.14
C PRO A 80 -13.71 -4.27 -0.80
N GLU A 81 -12.75 -3.67 -0.09
CA GLU A 81 -11.38 -3.46 -0.60
C GLU A 81 -10.66 -4.79 -0.79
N THR A 82 -10.79 -5.71 0.19
CA THR A 82 -10.25 -7.06 0.08
C THR A 82 -10.85 -7.82 -1.10
N GLN A 83 -12.17 -7.72 -1.31
CA GLN A 83 -12.85 -8.37 -2.45
C GLN A 83 -12.36 -7.85 -3.80
N VAL A 84 -12.11 -6.55 -3.89
CA VAL A 84 -11.55 -5.91 -5.08
C VAL A 84 -10.12 -6.40 -5.35
N LEU A 85 -9.28 -6.53 -4.31
CA LEU A 85 -7.94 -7.10 -4.44
C LEU A 85 -7.97 -8.59 -4.79
N LEU A 86 -8.86 -9.37 -4.16
CA LEU A 86 -9.11 -10.77 -4.48
C LEU A 86 -9.53 -10.94 -5.95
N SER A 87 -10.35 -10.03 -6.48
CA SER A 87 -10.79 -10.10 -7.87
C SER A 87 -9.63 -9.84 -8.84
N LYS A 88 -8.63 -9.03 -8.46
CA LYS A 88 -7.44 -8.74 -9.28
C LYS A 88 -6.34 -9.80 -9.15
N TYR A 89 -6.07 -10.26 -7.93
CA TYR A 89 -4.92 -11.12 -7.60
C TYR A 89 -5.32 -12.59 -7.35
N GLY A 90 -6.62 -12.90 -7.29
CA GLY A 90 -7.17 -14.24 -7.19
C GLY A 90 -7.29 -14.90 -8.56
N ASN A 91 -6.15 -15.09 -9.22
CA ASN A 91 -6.08 -15.48 -10.64
C ASN A 91 -6.45 -16.95 -10.93
N ASN A 92 -6.81 -17.73 -9.90
CA ASN A 92 -7.04 -19.16 -10.03
C ASN A 92 -8.47 -19.56 -9.63
N PRO A 93 -9.31 -20.05 -10.56
CA PRO A 93 -10.69 -20.44 -10.26
C PRO A 93 -10.80 -21.64 -9.31
N GLN A 94 -9.75 -22.44 -9.16
CA GLN A 94 -9.69 -23.55 -8.19
C GLN A 94 -9.43 -23.09 -6.76
N GLN A 95 -8.89 -21.87 -6.56
CA GLN A 95 -8.51 -21.33 -5.26
C GLN A 95 -9.34 -20.09 -4.92
N ARG A 96 -10.66 -20.24 -4.93
CA ARG A 96 -11.60 -19.16 -4.56
C ARG A 96 -11.30 -18.66 -3.14
N GLY A 97 -11.12 -17.35 -3.00
CA GLY A 97 -10.82 -16.72 -1.70
C GLY A 97 -9.34 -16.71 -1.31
N MET A 98 -8.45 -17.12 -2.23
CA MET A 98 -7.00 -17.01 -2.05
C MET A 98 -6.43 -15.86 -2.89
N VAL A 99 -5.41 -15.20 -2.36
CA VAL A 99 -4.69 -14.09 -2.98
C VAL A 99 -3.30 -14.56 -3.36
N CYS A 100 -2.89 -14.31 -4.60
CA CYS A 100 -1.50 -14.47 -5.01
C CYS A 100 -0.66 -13.31 -4.44
N TYR A 101 -0.01 -13.53 -3.29
CA TYR A 101 0.79 -12.49 -2.65
C TYR A 101 2.02 -12.11 -3.50
N ARG A 102 2.49 -13.01 -4.37
CA ARG A 102 3.63 -12.75 -5.27
C ARG A 102 3.31 -11.68 -6.30
N ASP A 103 2.17 -11.82 -6.97
CA ASP A 103 1.71 -10.83 -7.95
C ASP A 103 1.37 -9.50 -7.27
N PHE A 104 0.80 -9.57 -6.07
CA PHE A 104 0.59 -8.40 -5.22
C PHE A 104 1.91 -7.68 -4.91
N CYS A 105 2.92 -8.39 -4.41
CA CYS A 105 4.23 -7.80 -4.10
C CYS A 105 4.88 -7.22 -5.36
N ALA A 106 4.85 -7.95 -6.47
CA ALA A 106 5.40 -7.46 -7.74
C ALA A 106 4.70 -6.17 -8.21
N ALA A 107 3.38 -6.03 -8.01
CA ALA A 107 2.66 -4.82 -8.35
C ALA A 107 3.00 -3.62 -7.44
N ILE A 108 3.29 -3.88 -6.16
CA ILE A 108 3.74 -2.84 -5.22
C ILE A 108 5.18 -2.41 -5.55
N ASP A 109 6.06 -3.37 -5.82
CA ASP A 109 7.49 -3.16 -6.12
C ASP A 109 7.70 -2.54 -7.52
N ALA A 110 6.91 -2.91 -8.54
CA ALA A 110 7.10 -2.45 -9.92
C ALA A 110 6.94 -0.93 -10.12
N SER A 111 6.27 -0.26 -9.19
CA SER A 111 6.04 1.19 -9.21
C SER A 111 7.12 2.03 -8.52
N GLU A 112 8.23 1.43 -8.08
CA GLU A 112 9.36 2.14 -7.46
C GLU A 112 10.14 3.08 -8.41
N SER A 113 9.59 3.45 -9.58
CA SER A 113 10.23 4.37 -10.52
C SER A 113 9.99 5.87 -10.26
N SER A 114 9.38 6.28 -9.14
CA SER A 114 9.27 7.72 -8.80
C SER A 114 10.09 8.09 -7.56
N SER A 115 11.34 8.46 -7.84
CA SER A 115 12.29 9.12 -6.96
C SER A 115 11.76 10.46 -6.42
N VAL A 116 10.91 10.46 -5.39
CA VAL A 116 10.63 11.64 -4.56
C VAL A 116 10.34 11.33 -3.09
N ALA A 117 9.82 10.14 -2.76
CA ALA A 117 9.42 9.80 -1.38
C ALA A 117 10.60 9.50 -0.43
N THR A 118 11.74 9.06 -0.95
CA THR A 118 12.93 8.75 -0.12
C THR A 118 13.54 9.99 0.53
N ILE A 119 13.39 11.16 -0.09
CA ILE A 119 13.99 12.41 0.42
C ILE A 119 13.15 12.99 1.58
N ILE A 120 11.82 12.88 1.52
CA ILE A 120 10.96 13.42 2.59
C ILE A 120 11.00 12.56 3.85
N ASN A 121 11.06 11.22 3.71
CA ASN A 121 11.12 10.33 4.88
C ASN A 121 12.49 10.34 5.59
N TYR A 122 13.56 10.83 4.93
CA TYR A 122 14.88 10.98 5.55
C TYR A 122 15.04 12.30 6.32
N LEU A 123 14.18 13.30 6.09
CA LEU A 123 14.31 14.62 6.71
C LEU A 123 13.51 14.82 8.01
N PHE A 124 12.57 13.91 8.34
CA PHE A 124 11.78 14.00 9.58
C PHE A 124 12.31 13.13 10.74
N CYS A 125 13.45 12.46 10.56
CA CYS A 125 14.06 11.58 11.57
C CYS A 125 15.52 11.93 11.88
N LYS A 126 15.86 13.22 11.92
CA LYS A 126 17.09 13.72 12.56
C LYS A 126 16.82 14.92 13.44
#